data_AF-A0A2P8MBS2-F1
#
_entry.id   AF-A0A2P8MBS2-F1
#
_cell.length_a   1.000
_cell.length_b   1.000
_cell.length_c   1.000
_cell.angle_alpha   90.00
_cell.angle_beta   90.00
_cell.angle_gamma   90.00
#
_symmetry.space_group_name_H-M   'P 1'
#
loop_
_entity.id
_entity.type
_entity.pdbx_description
1 polymer ?
#
loop_
_entity_poly.entity_id
_entity_poly.type
_entity_poly.pdbx_seq_one_letter_code
_entity_poly.pdbx_strand_id
1 'polypeptide(L)'
;MPSLEYLKQDLEEELKPFVKEMNIFLQNIDYWHYLKNGLKRLYVDKGIGDRFKVECKEIKNINSEEIIDIKISRDINLTEEEYIKISSELNFFKCARSNYIDIVSYTTDALSITNADKPYKNLNEIIKELENRLLDIGFSFSLSKT
;
A
#
# COMPACT_ATOMS: atom_id res chain seq x y z
N MET A 1 -24.25 26.04 31.56
CA MET A 1 -24.03 25.72 30.13
C MET A 1 -22.56 25.40 29.97
N PRO A 2 -22.16 24.18 29.61
CA PRO A 2 -20.75 23.90 29.33
C PRO A 2 -20.29 24.77 28.15
N SER A 3 -19.10 25.36 28.26
CA SER A 3 -18.55 26.23 27.22
C SER A 3 -18.21 25.43 25.96
N LEU A 4 -18.26 26.08 24.79
CA LEU A 4 -17.89 25.48 23.49
C LEU A 4 -16.48 24.86 23.49
N GLU A 5 -15.59 25.33 24.37
CA GLU A 5 -14.26 24.73 24.61
C GLU A 5 -14.34 23.28 25.10
N TYR A 6 -15.24 22.97 26.03
CA TYR A 6 -15.39 21.62 26.60
C TYR A 6 -15.95 20.64 25.58
N LEU A 7 -16.92 21.07 24.76
CA LEU A 7 -17.47 20.26 23.67
C LEU A 7 -16.45 19.93 22.59
N LYS A 8 -15.48 20.82 22.31
CA LYS A 8 -14.36 20.53 21.40
C LYS A 8 -13.39 19.51 21.99
N GLN A 9 -13.10 19.62 23.29
CA GLN A 9 -12.17 18.72 23.98
C GLN A 9 -12.72 17.29 24.07
N ASP A 10 -14.01 17.14 24.35
CA ASP A 10 -14.68 15.82 24.39
C ASP A 10 -14.78 15.20 22.99
N LEU A 11 -15.07 15.99 21.94
CA LEU A 11 -15.05 15.52 20.55
C LEU A 11 -13.64 15.11 20.09
N GLU A 12 -12.59 15.83 20.51
CA GLU A 12 -11.20 15.47 20.21
C GLU A 12 -10.77 14.19 20.93
N GLU A 13 -11.27 13.92 22.14
CA GLU A 13 -11.02 12.66 22.85
C GLU A 13 -11.85 11.48 22.35
N GLU A 14 -13.09 11.69 21.92
CA GLU A 14 -13.92 10.65 21.28
C GLU A 14 -13.48 10.33 19.85
N LEU A 15 -12.86 11.28 19.14
CA LEU A 15 -12.32 11.05 17.80
C LEU A 15 -10.88 10.53 17.81
N LYS A 16 -10.14 10.66 18.93
CA LYS A 16 -8.77 10.09 19.07
C LYS A 16 -8.67 8.60 18.72
N PRO A 17 -9.62 7.71 19.07
CA PRO A 17 -9.63 6.31 18.64
C PRO A 17 -9.89 6.15 17.13
N PHE A 18 -10.78 6.97 16.55
CA PHE A 18 -11.12 6.91 15.13
C PHE A 18 -10.04 7.51 14.22
N VAL A 19 -9.32 8.53 14.69
CA VAL A 19 -8.14 9.09 14.02
C VAL A 19 -6.90 8.18 14.21
N LYS A 20 -6.94 7.26 15.18
CA LYS A 20 -5.85 6.29 15.42
C LYS A 20 -5.80 5.16 14.39
N GLU A 21 -6.90 4.89 13.67
CA GLU A 21 -7.02 3.75 12.77
C GLU A 21 -6.96 4.13 11.28
N MET A 22 -6.11 5.09 10.94
CA MET A 22 -5.49 5.13 9.61
C MET A 22 -4.01 5.52 9.66
N ASN A 23 -3.36 5.28 10.82
CA ASN A 23 -1.92 5.10 10.80
C ASN A 23 -1.66 3.71 10.24
N ILE A 24 -1.40 3.63 8.93
CA ILE A 24 -0.71 2.50 8.34
C ILE A 24 0.70 2.50 8.98
N PHE A 25 0.82 1.88 10.15
CA PHE A 25 2.09 1.61 10.81
C PHE A 25 2.84 0.55 9.99
N LEU A 26 3.41 0.97 8.87
CA LEU A 26 4.50 0.24 8.20
C LEU A 26 5.82 0.78 8.75
N GLN A 27 6.08 0.51 10.04
CA GLN A 27 7.41 0.72 10.66
C GLN A 27 8.43 -0.32 10.17
N ASN A 28 8.54 -0.50 8.86
CA ASN A 28 9.68 -1.15 8.24
C ASN A 28 10.08 -0.32 7.02
N ILE A 29 11.34 0.11 7.04
CA ILE A 29 12.00 0.99 6.06
C ILE A 29 11.95 0.41 4.62
N ASP A 30 11.51 -0.84 4.45
CA ASP A 30 11.43 -1.58 3.19
C ASP A 30 10.02 -1.74 2.59
N TYR A 31 8.99 -1.02 3.05
CA TYR A 31 7.63 -1.16 2.46
C TYR A 31 7.14 0.05 1.68
N TRP A 32 7.75 1.22 1.87
CA TRP A 32 7.34 2.45 1.19
C TRP A 32 7.49 2.37 -0.33
N HIS A 33 8.42 1.55 -0.85
CA HIS A 33 8.58 1.40 -2.30
C HIS A 33 7.41 0.65 -2.93
N TYR A 34 6.79 -0.30 -2.23
CA TYR A 34 5.57 -0.96 -2.71
C TYR A 34 4.41 0.04 -2.75
N LEU A 35 4.27 0.86 -1.70
CA LEU A 35 3.28 1.95 -1.64
C LEU A 35 3.49 2.95 -2.78
N LYS A 36 4.73 3.40 -2.99
CA LYS A 36 5.10 4.28 -4.09
C LYS A 36 4.77 3.67 -5.45
N ASN A 37 5.04 2.38 -5.63
CA ASN A 37 4.72 1.68 -6.87
C ASN A 37 3.21 1.56 -7.09
N GLY A 38 2.44 1.31 -6.03
CA GLY A 38 0.97 1.32 -6.08
C GLY A 38 0.43 2.70 -6.45
N LEU A 39 0.96 3.76 -5.85
CA LEU A 39 0.62 5.14 -6.18
C LEU A 39 0.99 5.49 -7.63
N LYS A 40 2.20 5.12 -8.07
CA LYS A 40 2.64 5.34 -9.44
C LYS A 40 1.71 4.64 -10.44
N ARG A 41 1.29 3.41 -10.13
CA ARG A 41 0.35 2.65 -10.95
C ARG A 41 -0.99 3.37 -11.08
N LEU A 42 -1.56 3.88 -9.98
CA LEU A 42 -2.78 4.68 -10.02
C LEU A 42 -2.68 5.85 -11.01
N TYR A 43 -1.57 6.61 -10.97
CA TYR A 43 -1.37 7.76 -11.85
C TYR A 43 -1.27 7.37 -13.32
N VAL A 44 -0.57 6.27 -13.62
CA VAL A 44 -0.46 5.71 -14.97
C VAL A 44 -1.84 5.28 -15.47
N ASP A 45 -2.58 4.51 -14.68
CA ASP A 45 -3.84 3.92 -15.10
C ASP A 45 -4.96 4.97 -15.23
N LYS A 46 -4.88 6.08 -14.48
CA LYS A 46 -5.76 7.23 -14.67
C LYS A 46 -5.42 8.10 -15.89
N GLY A 47 -4.24 7.90 -16.49
CA GLY A 47 -3.73 8.71 -17.59
C GLY A 47 -3.17 10.07 -17.15
N ILE A 48 -2.75 10.19 -15.88
CA ILE A 48 -2.18 11.43 -15.30
C ILE A 48 -0.74 11.23 -14.83
N GLY A 49 -0.01 10.28 -15.43
CA GLY A 49 1.35 9.89 -15.06
C GLY A 49 2.33 11.06 -14.89
N ASP A 50 2.23 12.08 -15.73
CA ASP A 50 3.10 13.26 -15.70
C ASP A 50 2.98 14.06 -14.40
N ARG A 51 1.80 14.02 -13.76
CA ARG A 51 1.54 14.72 -12.50
C ARG A 51 2.21 14.06 -11.31
N PHE A 52 2.59 12.79 -11.41
CA PHE A 52 3.15 12.03 -10.30
C PHE A 52 4.38 12.73 -9.69
N LYS A 53 5.30 13.23 -10.52
CA LYS A 53 6.52 13.92 -10.04
C LYS A 53 6.25 15.26 -9.36
N VAL A 54 5.14 15.91 -9.71
CA VAL A 54 4.77 17.21 -9.17
C VAL A 54 4.01 17.05 -7.86
N GLU A 55 3.11 16.07 -7.81
CA GLU A 55 2.17 15.88 -6.71
C GLU A 55 2.70 14.94 -5.62
N CYS A 56 3.65 14.06 -5.93
CA CYS A 56 4.24 13.11 -4.98
C CYS A 56 5.61 13.60 -4.52
N LYS A 57 5.80 13.75 -3.21
CA LYS A 57 7.06 14.14 -2.57
C LYS A 57 7.49 13.09 -1.55
N GLU A 58 8.72 12.64 -1.66
CA GLU A 58 9.33 11.77 -0.67
C GLU A 58 9.77 12.59 0.54
N ILE A 59 9.40 12.14 1.73
CA ILE A 59 9.87 12.68 2.99
C ILE A 59 11.04 11.82 3.44
N LYS A 60 12.19 12.46 3.65
CA LYS A 60 13.40 11.81 4.08
C LYS A 60 13.66 12.07 5.56
N ASN A 61 14.25 11.07 6.22
CA ASN A 61 14.85 11.25 7.53
C ASN A 61 16.02 12.22 7.39
N ILE A 62 16.03 13.26 8.22
CA ILE A 62 17.05 14.31 8.22
C ILE A 62 18.45 13.73 8.54
N ASN A 63 18.51 12.65 9.30
CA ASN A 63 19.77 12.07 9.78
C ASN A 63 20.33 10.95 8.89
N SER A 64 19.49 10.22 8.16
CA SER A 64 19.92 9.06 7.34
C SER A 64 19.69 9.21 5.84
N GLU A 65 19.05 10.30 5.39
CA GLU A 65 18.55 10.48 4.01
C GLU A 65 17.58 9.39 3.52
N GLU A 66 17.21 8.43 4.38
CA GLU A 66 16.27 7.36 4.06
C GLU A 66 14.87 7.92 3.90
N ILE A 67 14.14 7.38 2.93
CA ILE A 67 12.74 7.75 2.71
C ILE A 67 11.91 7.07 3.79
N ILE A 68 11.19 7.89 4.56
CA ILE A 68 10.34 7.43 5.65
C ILE A 68 8.85 7.52 5.32
N ASP A 69 8.49 8.43 4.40
CA ASP A 69 7.09 8.68 4.08
C ASP A 69 6.94 9.33 2.69
N ILE A 70 5.70 9.35 2.18
CA ILE A 70 5.32 9.92 0.90
C ILE A 70 4.18 10.91 1.10
N LYS A 71 4.42 12.18 0.78
CA LYS A 71 3.41 13.22 0.77
C LYS A 71 2.80 13.37 -0.61
N ILE A 72 1.48 13.45 -0.65
CA ILE A 72 0.70 13.63 -1.87
C ILE A 72 -0.07 14.95 -1.75
N SER A 73 0.05 15.83 -2.74
CA SER A 73 -0.55 17.18 -2.69
C SER A 73 -1.98 17.24 -3.23
N ARG A 74 -2.54 16.10 -3.65
CA ARG A 74 -3.93 16.00 -4.10
C ARG A 74 -4.73 15.13 -3.14
N ASP A 75 -6.02 15.36 -3.13
CA ASP A 75 -6.94 14.47 -2.44
C ASP A 75 -7.02 13.12 -3.17
N ILE A 76 -7.03 12.06 -2.37
CA ILE A 76 -7.21 10.68 -2.79
C ILE A 76 -8.55 10.24 -2.25
N ASN A 77 -9.44 9.79 -3.13
CA ASN A 77 -10.71 9.24 -2.69
C ASN A 77 -10.57 7.78 -2.25
N LEU A 78 -11.58 7.24 -1.56
CA LEU A 78 -11.55 5.89 -1.00
C LEU A 78 -11.28 4.80 -2.05
N THR A 79 -11.82 4.95 -3.26
CA THR A 79 -11.60 3.99 -4.36
C THR A 79 -10.14 4.00 -4.83
N GLU A 80 -9.54 5.18 -4.91
CA GLU A 80 -8.12 5.34 -5.22
C GLU A 80 -7.22 4.80 -4.11
N GLU A 81 -7.59 5.02 -2.86
CA GLU A 81 -6.87 4.49 -1.70
C GLU A 81 -6.85 2.96 -1.72
N GLU A 82 -8.01 2.33 -1.90
CA GLU A 82 -8.13 0.89 -2.02
C GLU A 82 -7.34 0.35 -3.23
N TYR A 83 -7.38 1.07 -4.35
CA TYR A 83 -6.58 0.73 -5.53
C TYR A 83 -5.07 0.75 -5.24
N ILE A 84 -4.58 1.78 -4.56
CA ILE A 84 -3.18 1.92 -4.16
C ILE A 84 -2.81 0.77 -3.24
N LYS A 85 -3.64 0.47 -2.24
CA LYS A 85 -3.40 -0.60 -1.27
C LYS A 85 -3.28 -1.96 -1.95
N ILE A 86 -4.28 -2.35 -2.75
CA ILE A 86 -4.26 -3.63 -3.48
C ILE A 86 -3.07 -3.70 -4.45
N SER A 87 -2.76 -2.60 -5.14
CA SER A 87 -1.59 -2.55 -6.03
C SER A 87 -0.28 -2.76 -5.27
N SER A 88 -0.18 -2.22 -4.05
CA SER A 88 1.00 -2.32 -3.20
C SER A 88 1.17 -3.75 -2.66
N GLU A 89 0.08 -4.33 -2.14
CA GLU A 89 0.02 -5.73 -1.70
C GLU A 89 0.39 -6.69 -2.83
N LEU A 90 -0.16 -6.46 -4.02
CA LEU A 90 0.16 -7.27 -5.20
C LEU A 90 1.65 -7.23 -5.54
N ASN A 91 2.28 -6.05 -5.49
CA ASN A 91 3.72 -5.92 -5.75
C ASN A 91 4.55 -6.63 -4.68
N PHE A 92 4.15 -6.54 -3.41
CA PHE A 92 4.79 -7.25 -2.32
C PHE A 92 4.73 -8.77 -2.53
N PHE A 93 3.55 -9.33 -2.80
CA PHE A 93 3.40 -10.77 -2.99
C PHE A 93 4.09 -11.28 -4.26
N LYS A 94 4.14 -10.48 -5.34
CA LYS A 94 4.94 -10.82 -6.53
C LYS A 94 6.44 -10.87 -6.22
N CYS A 95 6.94 -9.94 -5.42
CA CYS A 95 8.34 -9.95 -4.97
C CYS A 95 8.63 -11.17 -4.07
N ALA A 96 7.76 -11.44 -3.10
CA ALA A 96 7.87 -12.61 -2.23
C ALA A 96 7.89 -13.92 -3.03
N ARG A 97 7.07 -14.02 -4.09
CA ARG A 97 7.07 -15.17 -5.01
C ARG A 97 8.39 -15.31 -5.77
N SER A 98 8.96 -14.20 -6.25
CA SER A 98 10.26 -14.21 -6.94
C SER A 98 11.36 -14.72 -6.02
N ASN A 99 11.45 -14.15 -4.81
CA ASN A 99 12.45 -14.55 -3.82
C ASN A 99 12.30 -16.03 -3.44
N TYR A 100 11.06 -16.53 -3.32
CA TYR A 100 10.82 -17.95 -3.09
C TYR A 100 11.34 -18.82 -4.24
N ILE A 101 11.05 -18.46 -5.49
CA ILE A 101 11.54 -19.19 -6.67
C ILE A 101 13.08 -19.24 -6.66
N ASP A 102 13.72 -18.11 -6.35
CA ASP A 102 15.17 -18.02 -6.27
C ASP A 102 15.70 -18.95 -5.18
N ILE A 103 15.16 -18.90 -3.96
CA ILE A 103 15.58 -19.75 -2.84
C ILE A 103 15.39 -21.25 -3.18
N VAL A 104 14.23 -21.63 -3.73
CA VAL A 104 13.94 -23.02 -4.13
C VAL A 104 14.90 -23.52 -5.20
N SER A 105 15.26 -22.66 -6.17
CA SER A 105 16.20 -23.02 -7.24
C SER A 105 17.59 -23.38 -6.71
N TYR A 106 18.00 -22.80 -5.57
CA TYR A 106 19.29 -23.08 -4.94
C TYR A 106 19.27 -24.22 -3.91
N THR A 107 18.11 -24.59 -3.37
CA THR A 107 18.03 -25.40 -2.13
C THR A 107 16.99 -26.51 -2.18
N THR A 108 16.67 -27.00 -3.38
CA THR A 108 15.54 -27.91 -3.66
C THR A 108 15.42 -29.09 -2.69
N ASP A 109 16.54 -29.68 -2.26
CA ASP A 109 16.54 -30.80 -1.30
C ASP A 109 16.36 -30.37 0.18
N ALA A 110 16.84 -29.19 0.56
CA ALA A 110 16.82 -28.73 1.95
C ALA A 110 15.46 -28.17 2.38
N LEU A 111 14.76 -27.44 1.50
CA LEU A 111 13.48 -26.79 1.85
C LEU A 111 12.34 -27.79 2.04
N SER A 112 12.35 -28.87 1.26
CA SER A 112 11.35 -29.93 1.37
C SER A 112 11.44 -30.66 2.72
N ILE A 113 12.65 -30.79 3.26
CA ILE A 113 12.91 -31.42 4.56
C ILE A 113 12.45 -30.51 5.71
N THR A 114 12.62 -29.18 5.58
CA THR A 114 12.32 -28.23 6.66
C THR A 114 10.89 -27.69 6.66
N ASN A 115 10.04 -28.06 5.69
CA ASN A 115 8.72 -27.45 5.46
C ASN A 115 8.77 -25.92 5.25
N ALA A 116 9.88 -25.40 4.73
CA ALA A 116 10.06 -23.96 4.52
C ALA A 116 9.25 -23.44 3.31
N ASP A 117 8.56 -24.33 2.59
CA ASP A 117 7.65 -24.07 1.48
C ASP A 117 6.23 -23.65 1.94
N LYS A 118 5.81 -24.05 3.15
CA LYS A 118 4.46 -23.77 3.70
C LYS A 118 4.02 -22.30 3.69
N PRO A 119 4.84 -21.29 4.05
CA PRO A 119 4.40 -19.88 4.03
C PRO A 119 4.10 -19.37 2.61
N TYR A 120 4.55 -20.07 1.56
CA TYR A 120 4.38 -19.65 0.16
C TYR A 120 3.27 -20.40 -0.58
N LYS A 121 2.67 -21.42 0.07
CA LYS A 121 1.74 -22.36 -0.55
C LYS A 121 0.53 -21.69 -1.24
N ASN A 122 0.07 -20.57 -0.69
CA ASN A 122 -1.13 -19.88 -1.18
C ASN A 122 -0.81 -18.58 -1.94
N LEU A 123 0.48 -18.26 -2.20
CA LEU A 123 0.84 -16.99 -2.83
C LEU A 123 0.20 -16.80 -4.21
N ASN A 124 0.10 -17.86 -5.02
CA ASN A 124 -0.50 -17.75 -6.34
C ASN A 124 -2.00 -17.46 -6.28
N GLU A 125 -2.71 -18.01 -5.29
CA GLU A 125 -4.13 -17.74 -5.07
C GLU A 125 -4.35 -16.30 -4.61
N ILE A 126 -3.54 -15.84 -3.63
CA ILE A 126 -3.57 -14.46 -3.14
C ILE A 126 -3.28 -13.46 -4.27
N ILE A 127 -2.24 -13.69 -5.07
CA ILE A 127 -1.90 -12.82 -6.22
C ILE A 127 -3.08 -12.75 -7.20
N LYS A 128 -3.68 -13.90 -7.52
CA LYS A 128 -4.81 -13.96 -8.46
C LYS A 128 -6.04 -13.24 -7.93
N GLU A 129 -6.35 -13.38 -6.64
CA GLU A 129 -7.45 -12.68 -5.99
C GLU A 129 -7.24 -11.15 -6.03
N LEU A 130 -6.03 -10.69 -5.69
CA LEU A 130 -5.68 -9.28 -5.73
C LEU A 130 -5.74 -8.72 -7.16
N GLU A 131 -5.29 -9.48 -8.17
CA GLU A 131 -5.39 -9.06 -9.58
C GLU A 131 -6.84 -8.89 -10.03
N ASN A 132 -7.73 -9.82 -9.65
CA ASN A 132 -9.16 -9.71 -9.96
C ASN A 132 -9.79 -8.48 -9.30
N ARG A 133 -9.55 -8.29 -7.99
CA ARG A 133 -10.06 -7.11 -7.26
C ARG A 133 -9.54 -5.81 -7.87
N LEU A 134 -8.28 -5.79 -8.31
CA LEU A 134 -7.69 -4.63 -8.95
C LEU A 134 -8.36 -4.30 -10.29
N LEU A 135 -8.70 -5.33 -11.08
CA LEU A 135 -9.44 -5.15 -12.34
C LEU A 135 -10.82 -4.53 -12.07
N ASP A 136 -11.55 -5.05 -11.09
CA ASP A 136 -12.87 -4.55 -10.72
C ASP A 136 -12.84 -3.05 -10.34
N ILE A 137 -11.87 -2.67 -9.49
CA ILE A 137 -11.68 -1.26 -9.10
C ILE A 137 -11.19 -0.42 -10.29
N GLY A 138 -10.26 -0.94 -11.10
CA GLY A 138 -9.74 -0.25 -12.29
C GLY A 138 -10.85 0.08 -13.30
N PHE A 139 -11.79 -0.83 -13.53
CA PHE A 139 -12.95 -0.59 -14.38
C PHE A 139 -13.82 0.57 -13.88
N SER A 140 -13.96 0.73 -12.56
CA SER A 140 -14.73 1.85 -11.98
C SER A 140 -14.14 3.23 -12.32
N PHE A 141 -12.82 3.34 -12.54
CA PHE A 141 -12.19 4.59 -12.99
C PHE A 141 -12.51 4.93 -14.45
N SER A 142 -12.76 3.91 -15.29
CA SER A 142 -13.10 4.13 -16.70
C SER A 142 -14.55 4.58 -16.87
N LEU A 143 -15.47 4.06 -16.05
CA LEU A 143 -16.90 4.38 -16.10
C LEU A 143 -17.21 5.80 -15.58
N SER A 144 -16.40 6.32 -14.64
CA SER A 144 -16.56 7.68 -14.11
C SER A 144 -16.13 8.80 -15.07
N LYS A 145 -15.62 8.46 -16.27
CA LYS A 145 -15.28 9.42 -17.34
C LYS A 145 -16.42 9.66 -18.34
N THR A 146 -17.63 9.15 -18.08
CA THR A 146 -18.83 9.31 -18.91
C THR A 146 -19.81 10.27 -18.27
#